data_AF-A0A353RJ36-F1
#
_entry.id   AF-A0A353RJ36-F1
#
_cell.length_a   1.000
_cell.length_b   1.000
_cell.length_c   1.000
_cell.angle_alpha   90.00
_cell.angle_beta   90.00
_cell.angle_gamma   90.00
#
_symmetry.space_group_name_H-M   'P 1'
#
loop_
_entity.id
_entity.type
_entity.pdbx_description
1 polymer ?
#
loop_
_entity_poly.entity_id
_entity_poly.type
_entity_poly.pdbx_seq_one_letter_code
_entity_poly.pdbx_strand_id
1 'polypeptide(L)'
;MKILIAGAGAVGTHLARLLGQEDHEITLMDADKERLALVRDNTDVLTNIGNCTSLKNLTEAGVANADLYIGVTPEESKNITSCMLAANLGAKKTLARIDNYEYLLPKNTEFFEKLGIHSMIYPELSAAREIAMALRTPWTRFWWELCNGTVILVGAKVRENAPIVNKYLHELLQESKQFHLVAIKRGTHTLIPKGSDQILSNDILYFTTLRKHVHILPDILGKKSFETKRIIFMGGSRITMRTIQQLPQNINIKIIEQDRERAERLVEIAPPNVTVFVEDGRNVEFLLREGIAEADAFLALTDNSEANILGCMMAKQYGVKKTVAEVENIDYISMAERFDIGTVINKKLISASKIYELLLKADASNIKSLTFADANVGEVIAKPNSRVTKKLIKNLDLPSDITFGALIRNGEPMLIDGDTLIEPYDQVVVFFLNKSLKSIERLFN
;
A
#
# COMPACT_ATOMS: atom_id res chain seq x y z
N MET A 1 12.76 15.55 -11.17
CA MET A 1 13.72 14.52 -11.64
C MET A 1 13.33 14.07 -13.04
N LYS A 2 14.28 13.55 -13.83
CA LYS A 2 14.01 12.87 -15.11
C LYS A 2 13.91 11.37 -14.88
N ILE A 3 12.73 10.81 -15.08
CA ILE A 3 12.42 9.40 -14.80
C ILE A 3 12.01 8.71 -16.09
N LEU A 4 12.67 7.60 -16.42
CA LEU A 4 12.31 6.76 -17.56
C LEU A 4 11.81 5.40 -17.07
N ILE A 5 10.58 5.07 -17.42
CA ILE A 5 9.91 3.84 -17.02
C ILE A 5 9.80 2.92 -18.24
N ALA A 6 10.39 1.73 -18.17
CA ALA A 6 10.28 0.71 -19.19
C ALA A 6 9.20 -0.32 -18.83
N GLY A 7 8.15 -0.36 -19.65
CA GLY A 7 6.98 -1.23 -19.53
C GLY A 7 5.70 -0.44 -19.25
N ALA A 8 4.87 -0.23 -20.27
CA ALA A 8 3.52 0.35 -20.19
C ALA A 8 2.44 -0.69 -19.80
N GLY A 9 2.83 -1.68 -18.99
CA GLY A 9 1.89 -2.56 -18.31
C GLY A 9 1.24 -1.85 -17.11
N ALA A 10 0.37 -2.55 -16.39
CA ALA A 10 -0.37 -1.95 -15.28
C ALA A 10 0.51 -1.31 -14.19
N VAL A 11 1.68 -1.89 -13.87
CA VAL A 11 2.62 -1.32 -12.89
C VAL A 11 3.21 -0.01 -13.41
N GLY A 12 3.81 -0.01 -14.60
CA GLY A 12 4.47 1.18 -15.15
C GLY A 12 3.51 2.31 -15.45
N THR A 13 2.32 2.00 -15.99
CA THR A 13 1.26 3.00 -16.22
C THR A 13 0.77 3.62 -14.92
N HIS A 14 0.53 2.80 -13.88
CA HIS A 14 0.10 3.34 -12.59
C HIS A 14 1.19 4.17 -11.92
N LEU A 15 2.44 3.72 -11.98
CA LEU A 15 3.59 4.45 -11.46
C LEU A 15 3.80 5.78 -12.18
N ALA A 16 3.69 5.79 -13.51
CA ALA A 16 3.78 7.01 -14.31
C ALA A 16 2.69 8.02 -13.92
N ARG A 17 1.46 7.54 -13.66
CA ARG A 17 0.36 8.39 -13.18
C ARG A 17 0.61 8.95 -11.79
N LEU A 18 1.12 8.14 -10.86
CA LEU A 18 1.45 8.60 -9.49
C LEU A 18 2.53 9.67 -9.51
N LEU A 19 3.62 9.42 -10.25
CA LEU A 19 4.74 10.36 -10.36
C LEU A 19 4.37 11.61 -11.18
N GLY A 20 3.45 11.51 -12.14
CA GLY A 20 3.05 12.63 -13.01
C GLY A 20 2.27 13.72 -12.28
N GLN A 21 1.81 13.44 -11.06
CA GLN A 21 1.21 14.45 -10.18
C GLN A 21 2.25 15.37 -9.51
N GLU A 22 3.55 15.07 -9.69
CA GLU A 22 4.67 15.79 -9.11
C GLU A 22 5.53 16.50 -10.18
N ASP A 23 6.57 17.22 -9.75
CA ASP A 23 7.47 17.97 -10.65
C ASP A 23 8.54 17.05 -11.27
N HIS A 24 8.09 16.03 -11.98
CA HIS A 24 8.94 15.02 -12.61
C HIS A 24 8.71 14.97 -14.11
N GLU A 25 9.81 14.92 -14.87
CA GLU A 25 9.78 14.68 -16.30
C GLU A 25 9.76 13.17 -16.52
N ILE A 26 8.60 12.62 -16.90
CA ILE A 26 8.39 11.17 -16.98
C ILE A 26 8.28 10.75 -18.44
N THR A 27 9.11 9.78 -18.82
CA THR A 27 9.05 9.09 -20.10
C THR A 27 8.68 7.63 -19.89
N LEU A 28 7.52 7.22 -20.40
CA LEU A 28 7.07 5.83 -20.41
C LEU A 28 7.44 5.18 -21.76
N MET A 29 8.19 4.08 -21.70
CA MET A 29 8.70 3.35 -22.86
C MET A 29 8.09 1.95 -22.94
N ASP A 30 7.57 1.57 -24.10
CA ASP A 30 7.12 0.19 -24.38
C ASP A 30 7.25 -0.13 -25.88
N ALA A 31 7.34 -1.40 -26.23
CA ALA A 31 7.31 -1.84 -27.62
C ALA A 31 5.89 -1.84 -28.19
N ASP A 32 4.88 -1.97 -27.33
CA ASP A 32 3.46 -1.97 -27.68
C ASP A 32 2.94 -0.53 -27.82
N LYS A 33 2.67 -0.14 -29.06
CA LYS A 33 2.14 1.19 -29.40
C LYS A 33 0.72 1.42 -28.88
N GLU A 34 -0.12 0.40 -28.81
CA GLU A 34 -1.51 0.53 -28.38
C GLU A 34 -1.57 0.82 -26.88
N ARG A 35 -0.76 0.13 -26.08
CA ARG A 35 -0.63 0.42 -24.64
C ARG A 35 -0.20 1.86 -24.38
N LEU A 36 0.79 2.36 -25.12
CA LEU A 36 1.26 3.73 -24.97
C LEU A 36 0.21 4.76 -25.39
N ALA A 37 -0.58 4.49 -26.44
CA ALA A 37 -1.64 5.38 -26.87
C ALA A 37 -2.69 5.60 -25.76
N LEU A 38 -3.11 4.53 -25.09
CA LEU A 38 -4.05 4.59 -23.97
C LEU A 38 -3.55 5.46 -22.81
N VAL A 39 -2.25 5.46 -22.55
CA VAL A 39 -1.65 6.27 -21.46
C VAL A 39 -1.55 7.73 -21.87
N ARG A 40 -1.07 8.00 -23.08
CA ARG A 40 -0.92 9.36 -23.62
C ARG A 40 -2.25 10.12 -23.64
N ASP A 41 -3.34 9.44 -23.97
CA ASP A 41 -4.65 10.10 -24.08
C ASP A 41 -5.26 10.42 -22.70
N ASN A 42 -4.74 9.85 -21.61
CA ASN A 42 -5.27 10.00 -20.25
C ASN A 42 -4.31 10.69 -19.26
N THR A 43 -3.06 10.97 -19.65
CA THR A 43 -2.02 11.50 -18.75
C THR A 43 -1.03 12.39 -19.50
N ASP A 44 -0.43 13.36 -18.80
CA ASP A 44 0.61 14.25 -19.34
C ASP A 44 2.01 13.57 -19.45
N VAL A 45 2.04 12.25 -19.53
CA VAL A 45 3.29 11.46 -19.56
C VAL A 45 3.82 11.36 -20.98
N LEU A 46 5.12 11.62 -21.17
CA LEU A 46 5.78 11.43 -22.46
C LEU A 46 5.86 9.94 -22.78
N THR A 47 5.48 9.54 -24.00
CA THR A 47 5.56 8.13 -24.43
C THR A 47 6.65 7.93 -25.47
N ASN A 48 7.44 6.85 -25.34
CA ASN A 48 8.46 6.45 -26.31
C ASN A 48 8.21 5.01 -26.78
N ILE A 49 8.04 4.82 -28.09
CA ILE A 49 7.86 3.47 -28.66
C ILE A 49 9.25 2.88 -28.91
N GLY A 50 9.57 1.78 -28.25
CA GLY A 50 10.85 1.11 -28.46
C GLY A 50 11.07 -0.10 -27.56
N ASN A 51 12.07 -0.91 -27.89
CA ASN A 51 12.46 -2.03 -27.05
C ASN A 51 13.46 -1.57 -25.97
N CYS A 52 13.13 -1.80 -24.69
CA CYS A 52 13.97 -1.39 -23.57
C CYS A 52 15.29 -2.17 -23.45
N THR A 53 15.51 -3.21 -24.26
CA THR A 53 16.80 -3.90 -24.39
C THR A 53 17.61 -3.47 -25.62
N SER A 54 17.12 -2.50 -26.39
CA SER A 54 17.83 -1.93 -27.54
C SER A 54 18.63 -0.71 -27.11
N LEU A 55 19.96 -0.76 -27.23
CA LEU A 55 20.84 0.39 -26.98
C LEU A 55 20.41 1.63 -27.79
N LYS A 56 20.04 1.42 -29.07
CA LYS A 56 19.53 2.48 -29.94
C LYS A 56 18.29 3.15 -29.35
N ASN A 57 17.27 2.37 -28.98
CA ASN A 57 16.03 2.94 -28.46
C ASN A 57 16.20 3.56 -27.07
N LEU A 58 17.05 2.99 -26.21
CA LEU A 58 17.40 3.59 -24.92
C LEU A 58 18.09 4.95 -25.11
N THR A 59 18.95 5.07 -26.12
CA THR A 59 19.62 6.33 -26.46
C THR A 59 18.62 7.36 -26.99
N GLU A 60 17.74 6.95 -27.91
CA GLU A 60 16.65 7.77 -28.45
C GLU A 60 15.66 8.22 -27.36
N ALA A 61 15.45 7.41 -26.33
CA ALA A 61 14.61 7.73 -25.18
C ALA A 61 15.29 8.66 -24.15
N GLY A 62 16.56 9.03 -24.35
CA GLY A 62 17.26 9.99 -23.51
C GLY A 62 17.79 9.44 -22.18
N VAL A 63 18.03 8.13 -22.09
CA VAL A 63 18.50 7.43 -20.87
C VAL A 63 19.74 8.06 -20.23
N ALA A 64 20.67 8.61 -21.02
CA ALA A 64 21.91 9.21 -20.53
C ALA A 64 21.68 10.39 -19.55
N ASN A 65 20.53 11.05 -19.64
CA ASN A 65 20.16 12.17 -18.77
C ASN A 65 19.14 11.78 -17.70
N ALA A 66 18.79 10.49 -17.59
CA ALA A 66 17.81 10.03 -16.62
C ALA A 66 18.41 10.02 -15.20
N ASP A 67 17.75 10.68 -14.27
CA ASP A 67 18.06 10.55 -12.84
C ASP A 67 17.70 9.16 -12.33
N LEU A 68 16.69 8.54 -12.96
CA LEU A 68 16.26 7.19 -12.64
C LEU A 68 15.70 6.47 -13.86
N TYR A 69 16.10 5.21 -13.99
CA TYR A 69 15.53 4.24 -14.91
C TYR A 69 14.79 3.13 -14.16
N ILE A 70 13.57 2.78 -14.59
CA ILE A 70 12.72 1.79 -13.90
C ILE A 70 12.29 0.69 -14.88
N GLY A 71 12.79 -0.53 -14.73
CA GLY A 71 12.39 -1.69 -15.52
C GLY A 71 11.26 -2.48 -14.86
N VAL A 72 10.04 -2.39 -15.37
CA VAL A 72 8.81 -2.97 -14.76
C VAL A 72 7.97 -3.77 -15.74
N THR A 73 8.60 -4.35 -16.76
CA THR A 73 7.96 -5.29 -17.69
C THR A 73 7.57 -6.60 -16.97
N PRO A 74 6.71 -7.45 -17.57
CA PRO A 74 6.37 -8.76 -17.00
C PRO A 74 7.55 -9.73 -16.90
N GLU A 75 8.63 -9.52 -17.66
CA GLU A 75 9.77 -10.42 -17.74
C GLU A 75 10.94 -9.91 -16.89
N GLU A 76 11.33 -10.69 -15.87
CA GLU A 76 12.47 -10.34 -14.99
C GLU A 76 13.76 -10.13 -15.79
N SER A 77 14.10 -11.06 -16.68
CA SER A 77 15.32 -11.02 -17.49
C SER A 77 15.43 -9.74 -18.32
N LYS A 78 14.30 -9.27 -18.87
CA LYS A 78 14.19 -8.02 -19.62
C LYS A 78 14.42 -6.81 -18.73
N ASN A 79 13.83 -6.80 -17.52
CA ASN A 79 14.03 -5.72 -16.55
C ASN A 79 15.50 -5.60 -16.13
N ILE A 80 16.11 -6.72 -15.74
CA ILE A 80 17.53 -6.80 -15.36
C ILE A 80 18.43 -6.29 -16.50
N THR A 81 18.26 -6.84 -17.71
CA THR A 81 19.06 -6.46 -18.89
C THR A 81 18.89 -4.97 -19.21
N SER A 82 17.65 -4.47 -19.19
CA SER A 82 17.36 -3.08 -19.50
C SER A 82 17.98 -2.10 -18.49
N CYS A 83 17.98 -2.44 -17.19
CA CYS A 83 18.65 -1.66 -16.16
C CYS A 83 20.16 -1.64 -16.34
N MET A 84 20.79 -2.78 -16.64
CA MET A 84 22.24 -2.85 -16.91
C MET A 84 22.64 -1.97 -18.10
N LEU A 85 21.89 -2.05 -19.20
CA LEU A 85 22.11 -1.22 -20.39
C LEU A 85 21.90 0.25 -20.07
N ALA A 86 20.86 0.58 -19.29
CA ALA A 86 20.56 1.96 -18.93
C ALA A 86 21.65 2.59 -18.03
N ALA A 87 22.15 1.84 -17.05
CA ALA A 87 23.26 2.27 -16.21
C ALA A 87 24.53 2.51 -17.05
N ASN A 88 24.85 1.58 -17.96
CA ASN A 88 26.00 1.72 -18.86
C ASN A 88 25.87 2.93 -19.81
N LEU A 89 24.65 3.31 -20.18
CA LEU A 89 24.36 4.49 -21.01
C LEU A 89 24.29 5.81 -20.22
N GLY A 90 24.41 5.78 -18.89
CA GLY A 90 24.52 6.98 -18.06
C GLY A 90 23.34 7.28 -17.13
N ALA A 91 22.35 6.38 -17.00
CA ALA A 91 21.29 6.56 -16.00
C ALA A 91 21.90 6.57 -14.58
N LYS A 92 21.59 7.60 -13.77
CA LYS A 92 22.23 7.78 -12.46
C LYS A 92 21.86 6.69 -11.46
N LYS A 93 20.61 6.24 -11.48
CA LYS A 93 20.09 5.13 -10.67
C LYS A 93 19.16 4.28 -11.52
N THR A 94 19.00 3.03 -11.10
CA THR A 94 18.17 2.04 -11.79
C THR A 94 17.39 1.22 -10.78
N LEU A 95 16.17 0.83 -11.13
CA LEU A 95 15.32 -0.03 -10.34
C LEU A 95 14.71 -1.12 -11.21
N ALA A 96 14.88 -2.38 -10.83
CA ALA A 96 14.33 -3.52 -11.56
C ALA A 96 13.20 -4.22 -10.79
N ARG A 97 12.11 -4.54 -11.49
CA ARG A 97 11.15 -5.54 -11.03
C ARG A 97 11.69 -6.95 -11.30
N ILE A 98 11.71 -7.74 -10.25
CA ILE A 98 12.20 -9.11 -10.23
C ILE A 98 11.10 -10.05 -9.73
N ASP A 99 11.25 -11.34 -10.01
CA ASP A 99 10.38 -12.41 -9.53
C ASP A 99 11.14 -13.52 -8.78
N ASN A 100 12.48 -13.43 -8.75
CA ASN A 100 13.37 -14.26 -7.97
C ASN A 100 13.80 -13.59 -6.65
N TYR A 101 13.33 -14.16 -5.53
CA TYR A 101 13.70 -13.69 -4.19
C TYR A 101 15.20 -13.77 -3.88
N GLU A 102 15.93 -14.72 -4.48
CA GLU A 102 17.36 -14.91 -4.19
C GLU A 102 18.17 -13.65 -4.49
N TYR A 103 17.75 -12.82 -5.44
CA TYR A 103 18.43 -11.58 -5.80
C TYR A 103 18.33 -10.53 -4.69
N LEU A 104 17.33 -10.61 -3.80
CA LEU A 104 17.18 -9.72 -2.65
C LEU A 104 18.00 -10.15 -1.42
N LEU A 105 18.66 -11.31 -1.47
CA LEU A 105 19.49 -11.74 -0.35
C LEU A 105 20.73 -10.84 -0.26
N PRO A 106 21.17 -10.44 0.96
CA PRO A 106 22.27 -9.50 1.15
C PRO A 106 23.52 -9.80 0.31
N LYS A 107 23.89 -11.08 0.19
CA LYS A 107 25.04 -11.57 -0.59
C LYS A 107 24.93 -11.28 -2.09
N ASN A 108 23.71 -11.25 -2.64
CA ASN A 108 23.46 -11.10 -4.07
C ASN A 108 23.15 -9.64 -4.45
N THR A 109 22.62 -8.84 -3.53
CA THR A 109 22.35 -7.41 -3.76
C THR A 109 23.60 -6.64 -4.21
N GLU A 110 24.76 -6.89 -3.59
CA GLU A 110 26.02 -6.22 -3.94
C GLU A 110 26.47 -6.58 -5.38
N PHE A 111 26.22 -7.81 -5.82
CA PHE A 111 26.51 -8.25 -7.19
C PHE A 111 25.66 -7.47 -8.21
N PHE A 112 24.36 -7.34 -7.96
CA PHE A 112 23.47 -6.61 -8.87
C PHE A 112 23.74 -5.10 -8.87
N GLU A 113 24.11 -4.53 -7.73
CA GLU A 113 24.53 -3.12 -7.65
C GLU A 113 25.76 -2.85 -8.54
N LYS A 114 26.76 -3.74 -8.52
CA LYS A 114 27.94 -3.66 -9.41
C LYS A 114 27.61 -3.77 -10.89
N LEU A 115 26.51 -4.44 -11.24
CA LEU A 115 25.99 -4.51 -12.61
C LEU A 115 25.15 -3.28 -12.99
N GLY A 116 25.07 -2.27 -12.11
CA GLY A 116 24.27 -1.08 -12.34
C GLY A 116 22.79 -1.28 -12.07
N ILE A 117 22.41 -2.20 -11.17
CA ILE A 117 21.04 -2.40 -10.67
C ILE A 117 20.99 -1.97 -9.22
N HIS A 118 20.67 -0.69 -9.00
CA HIS A 118 20.81 -0.03 -7.70
C HIS A 118 19.70 -0.40 -6.71
N SER A 119 18.55 -0.87 -7.21
CA SER A 119 17.42 -1.26 -6.39
C SER A 119 16.58 -2.31 -7.09
N MET A 120 15.91 -3.17 -6.32
CA MET A 120 15.05 -4.22 -6.84
C MET A 120 13.73 -4.26 -6.07
N ILE A 121 12.64 -4.56 -6.77
CA ILE A 121 11.34 -4.82 -6.16
C ILE A 121 10.85 -6.22 -6.50
N TYR A 122 10.36 -6.92 -5.48
CA TYR A 122 9.72 -8.23 -5.64
C TYR A 122 8.26 -8.13 -5.19
N PRO A 123 7.31 -7.98 -6.12
CA PRO A 123 5.90 -7.72 -5.83
C PRO A 123 5.27 -8.73 -4.85
N GLU A 124 5.57 -10.01 -5.03
CA GLU A 124 4.99 -11.10 -4.24
C GLU A 124 5.44 -11.05 -2.78
N LEU A 125 6.69 -10.64 -2.52
CA LEU A 125 7.17 -10.41 -1.15
C LEU A 125 6.53 -9.17 -0.53
N SER A 126 6.33 -8.11 -1.31
CA SER A 126 5.64 -6.91 -0.82
C SER A 126 4.18 -7.23 -0.45
N ALA A 127 3.47 -7.97 -1.31
CA ALA A 127 2.13 -8.48 -1.02
C ALA A 127 2.12 -9.35 0.24
N ALA A 128 3.04 -10.31 0.35
CA ALA A 128 3.15 -11.16 1.54
C ALA A 128 3.37 -10.39 2.84
N ARG A 129 4.17 -9.31 2.83
CA ARG A 129 4.37 -8.44 3.99
C ARG A 129 3.09 -7.71 4.38
N GLU A 130 2.34 -7.21 3.41
CA GLU A 130 1.06 -6.55 3.64
C GLU A 130 0.02 -7.53 4.22
N ILE A 131 -0.03 -8.75 3.68
CA ILE A 131 -0.88 -9.82 4.20
C ILE A 131 -0.48 -10.19 5.63
N ALA A 132 0.81 -10.39 5.90
CA ALA A 132 1.29 -10.69 7.24
C ALA A 132 0.91 -9.57 8.24
N MET A 133 1.02 -8.30 7.84
CA MET A 133 0.56 -7.17 8.65
C MET A 133 -0.95 -7.21 8.89
N ALA A 134 -1.74 -7.49 7.85
CA ALA A 134 -3.19 -7.62 7.95
C ALA A 134 -3.61 -8.76 8.90
N LEU A 135 -2.85 -9.86 8.95
CA LEU A 135 -3.10 -10.98 9.86
C LEU A 135 -2.69 -10.69 11.31
N ARG A 136 -1.69 -9.81 11.52
CA ARG A 136 -1.29 -9.32 12.86
C ARG A 136 -2.27 -8.28 13.42
N THR A 137 -3.00 -7.60 12.54
CA THR A 137 -3.94 -6.54 12.89
C THR A 137 -5.33 -6.81 12.29
N PRO A 138 -5.97 -7.95 12.59
CA PRO A 138 -7.11 -8.46 11.82
C PRO A 138 -8.37 -7.58 11.90
N TRP A 139 -8.46 -6.70 12.90
CA TRP A 139 -9.55 -5.73 13.04
C TRP A 139 -9.42 -4.54 12.07
N THR A 140 -8.26 -4.36 11.44
CA THR A 140 -7.99 -3.25 10.52
C THR A 140 -8.30 -3.60 9.07
N ARG A 141 -8.57 -2.56 8.28
CA ARG A 141 -8.62 -2.58 6.81
C ARG A 141 -7.31 -2.12 6.20
N PHE A 142 -6.65 -1.19 6.88
CA PHE A 142 -5.44 -0.53 6.42
C PHE A 142 -4.53 -0.26 7.63
N TRP A 143 -3.24 -0.50 7.46
CA TRP A 143 -2.24 -0.24 8.47
C TRP A 143 -0.99 0.31 7.80
N TRP A 144 -0.54 1.48 8.24
CA TRP A 144 0.66 2.08 7.71
C TRP A 144 1.43 2.82 8.80
N GLU A 145 2.74 2.56 8.83
CA GLU A 145 3.71 3.16 9.73
C GLU A 145 4.36 4.38 9.07
N LEU A 146 4.07 5.57 9.60
CA LEU A 146 4.61 6.86 9.17
C LEU A 146 5.77 7.27 10.07
N CYS A 147 6.66 8.13 9.57
CA CYS A 147 7.78 8.68 10.34
C CYS A 147 8.59 7.57 11.05
N ASN A 148 8.99 6.56 10.29
CA ASN A 148 9.70 5.36 10.76
C ASN A 148 8.94 4.56 11.85
N GLY A 149 7.61 4.59 11.82
CA GLY A 149 6.73 3.80 12.70
C GLY A 149 6.46 4.40 14.07
N THR A 150 6.82 5.67 14.26
CA THR A 150 6.46 6.47 15.45
C THR A 150 5.00 6.92 15.41
N VAL A 151 4.47 7.22 14.22
CA VAL A 151 3.07 7.54 13.97
C VAL A 151 2.45 6.41 13.16
N ILE A 152 1.25 5.98 13.54
CA ILE A 152 0.54 4.89 12.88
C ILE A 152 -0.74 5.46 12.27
N LEU A 153 -0.90 5.26 10.96
CA LEU A 153 -2.15 5.48 10.25
C LEU A 153 -2.92 4.17 10.15
N VAL A 154 -4.09 4.12 10.80
CA VAL A 154 -4.96 2.95 10.83
C VAL A 154 -6.28 3.26 10.16
N GLY A 155 -6.67 2.45 9.19
CA GLY A 155 -8.00 2.47 8.58
C GLY A 155 -8.84 1.29 9.05
N ALA A 156 -10.04 1.53 9.56
CA ALA A 156 -10.92 0.46 10.03
C ALA A 156 -12.41 0.81 9.90
N LYS A 157 -13.20 -0.21 9.56
CA LYS A 157 -14.65 -0.08 9.34
C LYS A 157 -15.43 -0.01 10.66
N VAL A 158 -16.27 1.00 10.86
CA VAL A 158 -17.14 1.14 12.04
C VAL A 158 -18.25 0.10 11.96
N ARG A 159 -18.47 -0.64 13.05
CA ARG A 159 -19.60 -1.57 13.17
C ARG A 159 -20.80 -0.87 13.80
N GLU A 160 -22.01 -1.38 13.54
CA GLU A 160 -23.27 -0.80 14.04
C GLU A 160 -23.32 -0.68 15.57
N ASN A 161 -22.68 -1.61 16.28
CA ASN A 161 -22.59 -1.64 17.74
C ASN A 161 -21.51 -0.70 18.32
N ALA A 162 -20.83 0.10 17.49
CA ALA A 162 -19.72 0.94 17.96
C ALA A 162 -20.23 2.17 18.74
N PRO A 163 -19.58 2.53 19.87
CA PRO A 163 -20.01 3.64 20.72
C PRO A 163 -19.87 5.03 20.08
N ILE A 164 -19.20 5.13 18.93
CA ILE A 164 -19.01 6.38 18.18
C ILE A 164 -20.06 6.59 17.08
N VAL A 165 -20.89 5.59 16.78
CA VAL A 165 -21.90 5.69 15.72
C VAL A 165 -22.92 6.77 16.08
N ASN A 166 -23.29 7.56 15.09
CA ASN A 166 -24.18 8.72 15.18
C ASN A 166 -23.69 9.86 16.06
N LYS A 167 -22.42 9.84 16.51
CA LYS A 167 -21.81 10.99 17.18
C LYS A 167 -21.16 11.93 16.17
N TYR A 168 -21.23 13.21 16.47
CA TYR A 168 -20.46 14.24 15.80
C TYR A 168 -19.03 14.25 16.34
N LEU A 169 -18.08 14.64 15.49
CA LEU A 169 -16.66 14.64 15.86
C LEU A 169 -16.33 15.58 17.01
N HIS A 170 -17.03 16.70 17.13
CA HIS A 170 -16.86 17.61 18.26
C HIS A 170 -17.33 17.02 19.60
N GLU A 171 -18.13 15.94 19.59
CA GLU A 171 -18.57 15.24 20.80
C GLU A 171 -17.56 14.17 21.25
N LEU A 172 -16.57 13.84 20.42
CA LEU A 172 -15.53 12.84 20.70
C LEU A 172 -14.33 13.42 21.43
N LEU A 173 -14.48 14.58 22.09
CA LEU A 173 -13.43 15.25 22.84
C LEU A 173 -12.90 14.31 23.94
N GLN A 174 -11.61 14.04 23.90
CA GLN A 174 -10.90 13.25 24.90
C GLN A 174 -10.11 14.19 25.81
N GLU A 175 -10.11 13.97 27.13
CA GLU A 175 -9.28 14.71 28.09
C GLU A 175 -7.78 14.63 27.73
N SER A 176 -7.36 13.52 27.13
CA SER A 176 -6.06 13.36 26.49
C SER A 176 -6.25 12.80 25.08
N LYS A 177 -5.66 13.45 24.07
CA LYS A 177 -5.84 13.04 22.66
C LYS A 177 -5.06 11.76 22.38
N GLN A 178 -5.76 10.65 22.16
CA GLN A 178 -5.16 9.33 21.92
C GLN A 178 -5.15 8.95 20.44
N PHE A 179 -5.99 9.59 19.63
CA PHE A 179 -6.00 9.48 18.17
C PHE A 179 -6.50 10.78 17.54
N HIS A 180 -6.24 10.92 16.24
CA HIS A 180 -6.81 11.98 15.41
C HIS A 180 -7.41 11.37 14.15
N LEU A 181 -8.67 11.70 13.87
CA LEU A 181 -9.35 11.22 12.67
C LEU A 181 -8.94 12.10 11.48
N VAL A 182 -8.33 11.50 10.47
CA VAL A 182 -7.76 12.21 9.31
C VAL A 182 -8.60 12.08 8.04
N ALA A 183 -9.39 11.01 7.91
CA ALA A 183 -10.29 10.82 6.79
C ALA A 183 -11.47 9.92 7.15
N ILE A 184 -12.61 10.14 6.50
CA ILE A 184 -13.77 9.24 6.50
C ILE A 184 -14.01 8.80 5.06
N LYS A 185 -13.95 7.49 4.79
CA LYS A 185 -14.41 6.91 3.53
C LYS A 185 -15.82 6.37 3.72
N ARG A 186 -16.78 7.00 3.04
CA ARG A 186 -18.21 6.66 3.05
C ARG A 186 -18.64 6.21 1.66
N GLY A 187 -18.78 4.90 1.49
CA GLY A 187 -19.00 4.31 0.17
C GLY A 187 -17.81 4.59 -0.75
N THR A 188 -18.03 5.31 -1.85
CA THR A 188 -17.02 5.67 -2.84
C THR A 188 -16.38 7.04 -2.61
N HIS A 189 -16.82 7.78 -1.58
CA HIS A 189 -16.35 9.14 -1.34
C HIS A 189 -15.49 9.19 -0.08
N THR A 190 -14.38 9.90 -0.16
CA THR A 190 -13.51 10.22 0.97
C THR A 190 -13.63 11.70 1.30
N LEU A 191 -13.74 12.02 2.58
CA LEU A 191 -13.80 13.38 3.09
C LEU A 191 -12.78 13.58 4.23
N ILE A 192 -12.26 14.80 4.34
CA ILE A 192 -11.49 15.25 5.50
C ILE A 192 -12.49 15.69 6.59
N PRO A 193 -12.48 15.04 7.76
CA PRO A 193 -13.48 15.26 8.80
C PRO A 193 -13.34 16.63 9.46
N LYS A 194 -14.47 17.28 9.70
CA LYS A 194 -14.62 18.49 10.51
C LYS A 194 -15.45 18.18 11.75
N GLY A 195 -15.41 19.09 12.74
CA GLY A 195 -16.18 18.91 13.98
C GLY A 195 -17.68 18.65 13.77
N SER A 196 -18.27 19.19 12.70
CA SER A 196 -19.69 19.02 12.35
C SER A 196 -20.01 17.71 11.62
N ASP A 197 -19.02 16.92 11.23
CA ASP A 197 -19.28 15.66 10.54
C ASP A 197 -19.67 14.58 11.54
N GLN A 198 -20.69 13.80 11.17
CA GLN A 198 -21.21 12.69 11.96
C GLN A 198 -20.62 11.37 11.46
N ILE A 199 -20.22 10.51 12.39
CA ILE A 199 -19.75 9.16 12.09
C ILE A 199 -20.95 8.24 11.89
N LEU A 200 -21.00 7.55 10.76
CA LEU A 200 -22.07 6.60 10.44
C LEU A 200 -21.58 5.16 10.50
N SER A 201 -22.53 4.24 10.71
CA SER A 201 -22.23 2.82 10.58
C SER A 201 -21.70 2.51 9.17
N ASN A 202 -20.79 1.54 9.08
CA ASN A 202 -20.12 1.12 7.86
C ASN A 202 -19.13 2.11 7.25
N ASP A 203 -18.97 3.32 7.82
CA ASP A 203 -17.85 4.18 7.46
C ASP A 203 -16.52 3.46 7.68
N ILE A 204 -15.53 3.75 6.83
CA ILE A 204 -14.14 3.39 7.10
C ILE A 204 -13.45 4.66 7.61
N LEU A 205 -13.07 4.61 8.87
CA LEU A 205 -12.39 5.71 9.55
C LEU A 205 -10.89 5.51 9.47
N TYR A 206 -10.17 6.57 9.13
CA TYR A 206 -8.71 6.61 9.11
C TYR A 206 -8.21 7.49 10.25
N PHE A 207 -7.40 6.91 11.13
CA PHE A 207 -6.86 7.57 12.31
C PHE A 207 -5.35 7.63 12.25
N THR A 208 -4.77 8.77 12.63
CA THR A 208 -3.40 8.81 13.14
C THR A 208 -3.40 8.58 14.65
N THR A 209 -2.50 7.74 15.12
CA THR A 209 -2.31 7.45 16.54
C THR A 209 -0.85 7.10 16.82
N LEU A 210 -0.48 7.09 18.10
CA LEU A 210 0.82 6.59 18.54
C LEU A 210 0.72 5.11 18.88
N ARG A 211 1.84 4.38 18.77
CA ARG A 211 1.90 2.93 19.04
C ARG A 211 1.29 2.53 20.39
N LYS A 212 1.51 3.33 21.43
CA LYS A 212 0.96 3.10 22.78
C LYS A 212 -0.56 3.18 22.85
N HIS A 213 -1.23 3.87 21.93
CA HIS A 213 -2.68 4.10 21.96
C HIS A 213 -3.48 3.21 21.00
N VAL A 214 -2.84 2.50 20.07
CA VAL A 214 -3.54 1.67 19.06
C VAL A 214 -4.57 0.71 19.65
N HIS A 215 -4.27 0.15 20.83
CA HIS A 215 -5.07 -0.91 21.46
C HIS A 215 -6.51 -0.49 21.83
N ILE A 216 -6.80 0.81 21.95
CA ILE A 216 -8.14 1.32 22.26
C ILE A 216 -9.08 1.36 21.05
N LEU A 217 -8.51 1.45 19.84
CA LEU A 217 -9.29 1.69 18.61
C LEU A 217 -10.30 0.59 18.28
N PRO A 218 -10.01 -0.72 18.47
CA PRO A 218 -10.99 -1.78 18.24
C PRO A 218 -12.31 -1.54 18.99
N ASP A 219 -12.26 -1.25 20.28
CA ASP A 219 -13.45 -1.10 21.11
C ASP A 219 -14.29 0.11 20.68
N ILE A 220 -13.62 1.22 20.38
CA ILE A 220 -14.24 2.45 19.86
C ILE A 220 -14.95 2.20 18.52
N LEU A 221 -14.45 1.28 17.71
CA LEU A 221 -14.99 0.90 16.40
C LEU A 221 -16.01 -0.25 16.46
N GLY A 222 -16.38 -0.71 17.67
CA GLY A 222 -17.28 -1.85 17.85
C GLY A 222 -16.68 -3.19 17.42
N LYS A 223 -15.34 -3.29 17.43
CA LYS A 223 -14.58 -4.48 17.05
C LYS A 223 -13.92 -5.11 18.26
N LYS A 224 -13.44 -6.34 18.07
CA LYS A 224 -12.54 -7.01 19.01
C LYS A 224 -11.22 -7.28 18.29
N SER A 225 -10.12 -6.99 18.96
CA SER A 225 -8.82 -7.51 18.54
C SER A 225 -8.74 -9.00 18.88
N PHE A 226 -8.10 -9.79 18.02
CA PHE A 226 -7.84 -11.20 18.26
C PHE A 226 -6.52 -11.60 17.63
N GLU A 227 -5.93 -12.66 18.17
CA GLU A 227 -4.75 -13.29 17.60
C GLU A 227 -5.18 -14.29 16.53
N THR A 228 -4.59 -14.22 15.34
CA THR A 228 -4.86 -15.16 14.24
C THR A 228 -4.07 -16.44 14.45
N LYS A 229 -4.75 -17.59 14.66
CA LYS A 229 -4.09 -18.90 14.92
C LYS A 229 -4.42 -19.96 13.89
N ARG A 230 -5.59 -19.89 13.24
CA ARG A 230 -6.03 -20.85 12.22
C ARG A 230 -6.27 -20.13 10.91
N ILE A 231 -5.49 -20.48 9.90
CA ILE A 231 -5.50 -19.81 8.60
C ILE A 231 -5.76 -20.83 7.50
N ILE A 232 -6.69 -20.49 6.61
CA ILE A 232 -6.93 -21.24 5.36
C ILE A 232 -6.51 -20.36 4.18
N PHE A 233 -5.63 -20.89 3.34
CA PHE A 233 -5.27 -20.32 2.05
C PHE A 233 -5.97 -21.09 0.94
N MET A 234 -6.68 -20.38 0.08
CA MET A 234 -7.13 -20.86 -1.21
C MET A 234 -6.12 -20.41 -2.27
N GLY A 235 -5.40 -21.37 -2.83
CA GLY A 235 -4.29 -21.17 -3.76
C GLY A 235 -2.93 -21.22 -3.07
N GLY A 236 -2.03 -22.05 -3.60
CA GLY A 236 -0.62 -22.15 -3.19
C GLY A 236 0.30 -21.29 -4.06
N SER A 237 -0.05 -20.01 -4.24
CA SER A 237 0.73 -19.09 -5.07
C SER A 237 2.07 -18.70 -4.41
N ARG A 238 2.92 -18.02 -5.17
CA ARG A 238 4.16 -17.43 -4.63
C ARG A 238 3.86 -16.49 -3.45
N ILE A 239 2.75 -15.75 -3.50
CA ILE A 239 2.33 -14.88 -2.39
C ILE A 239 1.99 -15.72 -1.15
N THR A 240 1.25 -16.82 -1.31
CA THR A 240 0.94 -17.75 -0.21
C THR A 240 2.22 -18.21 0.48
N MET A 241 3.19 -18.71 -0.28
CA MET A 241 4.45 -19.20 0.30
C MET A 241 5.28 -18.10 0.96
N ARG A 242 5.36 -16.92 0.34
CA ARG A 242 6.05 -15.77 0.93
C ARG A 242 5.34 -15.28 2.19
N THR A 243 4.01 -15.37 2.25
CA THR A 243 3.23 -15.00 3.44
C THR A 243 3.54 -15.96 4.57
N ILE A 244 3.48 -17.27 4.33
CA ILE A 244 3.77 -18.31 5.33
C ILE A 244 5.17 -18.13 5.94
N GLN A 245 6.17 -17.77 5.14
CA GLN A 245 7.53 -17.50 5.62
C GLN A 245 7.64 -16.29 6.58
N GLN A 246 6.68 -15.35 6.53
CA GLN A 246 6.62 -14.19 7.43
C GLN A 246 5.81 -14.48 8.71
N LEU A 247 5.11 -15.62 8.77
CA LEU A 247 4.22 -15.96 9.86
C LEU A 247 4.93 -16.77 10.97
N PRO A 248 4.55 -16.56 12.23
CA PRO A 248 4.98 -17.39 13.34
C PRO A 248 4.61 -18.88 13.15
N GLN A 249 5.47 -19.78 13.65
CA GLN A 249 5.30 -21.23 13.53
C GLN A 249 4.14 -21.79 14.39
N ASN A 250 3.62 -21.03 15.36
CA ASN A 250 2.50 -21.44 16.21
C ASN A 250 1.12 -21.28 15.53
N ILE A 251 1.08 -20.83 14.28
CA ILE A 251 -0.14 -20.69 13.49
C ILE A 251 -0.38 -22.01 12.73
N ASN A 252 -1.59 -22.56 12.83
CA ASN A 252 -2.01 -23.70 12.02
C ASN A 252 -2.48 -23.23 10.65
N ILE A 253 -1.86 -23.75 9.59
CA ILE A 253 -2.08 -23.30 8.22
C ILE A 253 -2.57 -24.45 7.36
N LYS A 254 -3.66 -24.21 6.63
CA LYS A 254 -4.16 -25.12 5.59
C LYS A 254 -4.05 -24.43 4.23
N ILE A 255 -3.47 -25.09 3.23
CA ILE A 255 -3.45 -24.63 1.84
C ILE A 255 -4.35 -25.55 1.02
N ILE A 256 -5.26 -24.97 0.25
CA ILE A 256 -6.12 -25.68 -0.69
C ILE A 256 -5.64 -25.30 -2.09
N GLU A 257 -5.08 -26.26 -2.80
CA GLU A 257 -4.52 -26.08 -4.14
C GLU A 257 -5.17 -27.08 -5.10
N GLN A 258 -5.76 -26.58 -6.18
CA GLN A 258 -6.47 -27.43 -7.13
C GLN A 258 -5.49 -28.16 -8.06
N ASP A 259 -4.35 -27.54 -8.38
CA ASP A 259 -3.33 -28.13 -9.23
C ASP A 259 -2.48 -29.16 -8.45
N ARG A 260 -2.61 -30.43 -8.81
CA ARG A 260 -1.97 -31.53 -8.10
C ARG A 260 -0.44 -31.42 -8.09
N GLU A 261 0.19 -31.09 -9.22
CA GLU A 261 1.65 -30.99 -9.27
C GLU A 261 2.16 -29.84 -8.40
N ARG A 262 1.44 -28.72 -8.37
CA ARG A 262 1.75 -27.59 -7.49
C ARG A 262 1.57 -27.98 -6.04
N ALA A 263 0.50 -28.69 -5.69
CA ALA A 263 0.29 -29.19 -4.33
C ALA A 263 1.42 -30.11 -3.87
N GLU A 264 1.88 -31.03 -4.73
CA GLU A 264 3.02 -31.92 -4.45
C GLU A 264 4.30 -31.10 -4.20
N ARG A 265 4.60 -30.11 -5.06
CA ARG A 265 5.73 -29.18 -4.83
C ARG A 265 5.61 -28.38 -3.54
N LEU A 266 4.40 -27.96 -3.16
CA LEU A 266 4.18 -27.20 -1.93
C LEU A 266 4.51 -28.03 -0.70
N VAL A 267 4.16 -29.32 -0.68
CA VAL A 267 4.47 -30.24 0.43
C VAL A 267 5.98 -30.35 0.65
N GLU A 268 6.79 -30.33 -0.41
CA GLU A 268 8.26 -30.42 -0.29
C GLU A 268 8.89 -29.20 0.40
N ILE A 269 8.30 -28.01 0.23
CA ILE A 269 8.88 -26.75 0.71
C ILE A 269 8.12 -26.14 1.89
N ALA A 270 6.95 -26.68 2.24
CA ALA A 270 6.10 -26.14 3.28
C ALA A 270 6.67 -26.43 4.68
N PRO A 271 6.57 -25.47 5.63
CA PRO A 271 6.90 -25.71 7.02
C PRO A 271 6.01 -26.79 7.68
N PRO A 272 6.44 -27.41 8.80
CA PRO A 272 5.71 -28.50 9.44
C PRO A 272 4.30 -28.16 9.95
N ASN A 273 4.02 -26.88 10.22
CA ASN A 273 2.71 -26.39 10.67
C ASN A 273 1.71 -26.16 9.52
N VAL A 274 2.06 -26.56 8.30
CA VAL A 274 1.24 -26.40 7.08
C VAL A 274 0.71 -27.75 6.62
N THR A 275 -0.60 -27.83 6.38
CA THR A 275 -1.24 -28.96 5.70
C THR A 275 -1.68 -28.53 4.31
N VAL A 276 -1.34 -29.31 3.28
CA VAL A 276 -1.72 -29.03 1.88
C VAL A 276 -2.78 -30.03 1.43
N PHE A 277 -3.83 -29.54 0.77
CA PHE A 277 -4.92 -30.32 0.22
C PHE A 277 -5.04 -30.11 -1.28
N VAL A 278 -5.24 -31.21 -2.03
CA VAL A 278 -5.56 -31.17 -3.45
C VAL A 278 -7.07 -31.12 -3.61
N GLU A 279 -7.64 -29.93 -3.80
CA GLU A 279 -9.10 -29.74 -3.91
C GLU A 279 -9.45 -28.39 -4.56
N ASP A 280 -10.68 -28.23 -5.06
CA ASP A 280 -11.21 -26.91 -5.42
C ASP A 280 -11.52 -26.13 -4.13
N GLY A 281 -10.84 -25.01 -3.92
CA GLY A 281 -11.06 -24.15 -2.75
C GLY A 281 -12.42 -23.46 -2.68
N ARG A 282 -13.29 -23.65 -3.68
CA ARG A 282 -14.70 -23.24 -3.67
C ARG A 282 -15.64 -24.37 -3.25
N ASN A 283 -15.13 -25.59 -3.03
CA ASN A 283 -15.90 -26.73 -2.58
C ASN A 283 -16.35 -26.53 -1.11
N VAL A 284 -17.62 -26.17 -0.94
CA VAL A 284 -18.21 -25.82 0.34
C VAL A 284 -18.20 -26.98 1.34
N GLU A 285 -18.53 -28.19 0.88
CA GLU A 285 -18.56 -29.39 1.72
C GLU A 285 -17.17 -29.70 2.27
N PHE A 286 -16.15 -29.57 1.42
CA PHE A 286 -14.76 -29.70 1.83
C PHE A 286 -14.35 -28.64 2.86
N LEU A 287 -14.65 -27.36 2.59
CA LEU A 287 -14.32 -26.26 3.50
C LEU A 287 -14.95 -26.44 4.88
N LEU A 288 -16.20 -26.91 4.93
CA LEU A 288 -16.90 -27.24 6.16
C LEU A 288 -16.21 -28.38 6.91
N ARG A 289 -15.89 -29.47 6.21
CA ARG A 289 -15.17 -30.61 6.79
C ARG A 289 -13.81 -30.21 7.36
N GLU A 290 -13.12 -29.29 6.68
CA GLU A 290 -11.82 -28.78 7.10
C GLU A 290 -11.87 -27.64 8.12
N GLY A 291 -13.05 -27.32 8.65
CA GLY A 291 -13.20 -26.39 9.78
C GLY A 291 -13.06 -24.92 9.39
N ILE A 292 -13.68 -24.51 8.27
CA ILE A 292 -13.75 -23.09 7.90
C ILE A 292 -14.45 -22.24 8.96
N ALA A 293 -15.41 -22.82 9.70
CA ALA A 293 -16.14 -22.10 10.74
C ALA A 293 -15.26 -21.71 11.94
N GLU A 294 -14.20 -22.48 12.20
CA GLU A 294 -13.21 -22.22 13.25
C GLU A 294 -12.04 -21.36 12.76
N ALA A 295 -11.90 -21.15 11.44
CA ALA A 295 -10.80 -20.39 10.88
C ALA A 295 -10.86 -18.91 11.31
N ASP A 296 -9.73 -18.38 11.76
CA ASP A 296 -9.60 -16.97 12.15
C ASP A 296 -9.46 -16.09 10.91
N ALA A 297 -8.77 -16.61 9.89
CA ALA A 297 -8.57 -15.96 8.62
C ALA A 297 -8.70 -16.92 7.41
N PHE A 298 -9.27 -16.40 6.32
CA PHE A 298 -9.33 -17.06 5.02
C PHE A 298 -8.73 -16.14 3.96
N LEU A 299 -7.75 -16.65 3.20
CA LEU A 299 -7.01 -15.89 2.21
C LEU A 299 -7.17 -16.54 0.85
N ALA A 300 -7.72 -15.80 -0.10
CA ALA A 300 -7.92 -16.25 -1.47
C ALA A 300 -6.90 -15.58 -2.39
N LEU A 301 -5.85 -16.31 -2.75
CA LEU A 301 -4.65 -15.81 -3.42
C LEU A 301 -4.36 -16.61 -4.71
N THR A 302 -5.41 -16.85 -5.49
CA THR A 302 -5.33 -17.49 -6.81
C THR A 302 -5.19 -16.42 -7.91
N ASP A 303 -4.85 -16.83 -9.13
CA ASP A 303 -4.78 -15.93 -10.29
C ASP A 303 -6.18 -15.46 -10.77
N ASN A 304 -7.27 -15.97 -10.20
CA ASN A 304 -8.64 -15.63 -10.57
C ASN A 304 -9.28 -14.71 -9.52
N SER A 305 -9.46 -13.43 -9.87
CA SER A 305 -9.98 -12.41 -8.95
C SER A 305 -11.44 -12.67 -8.54
N GLU A 306 -12.27 -13.14 -9.47
CA GLU A 306 -13.67 -13.47 -9.24
C GLU A 306 -13.79 -14.65 -8.25
N ALA A 307 -13.00 -15.70 -8.45
CA ALA A 307 -12.93 -16.84 -7.54
C ALA A 307 -12.46 -16.39 -6.15
N ASN A 308 -11.49 -15.47 -6.08
CA ASN A 308 -10.99 -14.97 -4.80
C ASN A 308 -12.06 -14.20 -4.02
N ILE A 309 -12.81 -13.33 -4.71
CA ILE A 309 -13.91 -12.57 -4.13
C ILE A 309 -15.00 -13.52 -3.62
N LEU A 310 -15.42 -14.48 -4.45
CA LEU A 310 -16.44 -15.47 -4.08
C LEU A 310 -16.01 -16.35 -2.90
N GLY A 311 -14.77 -16.84 -2.90
CA GLY A 311 -14.23 -17.65 -1.79
C GLY A 311 -14.23 -16.89 -0.47
N CYS A 312 -13.82 -15.62 -0.48
CA CYS A 312 -13.88 -14.75 0.69
C CYS A 312 -15.32 -14.45 1.16
N MET A 313 -16.27 -14.30 0.24
CA MET A 313 -17.69 -14.15 0.58
C MET A 313 -18.24 -15.41 1.26
N MET A 314 -17.94 -16.60 0.72
CA MET A 314 -18.32 -17.88 1.31
C MET A 314 -17.73 -18.05 2.72
N ALA A 315 -16.42 -17.78 2.88
CA ALA A 315 -15.77 -17.87 4.19
C ALA A 315 -16.44 -16.98 5.25
N LYS A 316 -16.86 -15.77 4.85
CA LYS A 316 -17.61 -14.87 5.73
C LYS A 316 -18.98 -15.40 6.14
N GLN A 317 -19.70 -16.06 5.23
CA GLN A 317 -20.99 -16.68 5.57
C GLN A 317 -20.82 -17.75 6.66
N TYR A 318 -19.66 -18.39 6.73
CA TYR A 318 -19.30 -19.36 7.77
C TYR A 318 -18.63 -18.74 9.01
N GLY A 319 -18.59 -17.41 9.14
CA GLY A 319 -18.14 -16.74 10.36
C GLY A 319 -16.65 -16.40 10.41
N VAL A 320 -15.90 -16.62 9.32
CA VAL A 320 -14.49 -16.19 9.25
C VAL A 320 -14.39 -14.67 9.41
N LYS A 321 -13.59 -14.26 10.40
CA LYS A 321 -13.52 -12.86 10.85
C LYS A 321 -12.64 -11.99 9.94
N LYS A 322 -11.53 -12.54 9.46
CA LYS A 322 -10.58 -11.86 8.58
C LYS A 322 -10.55 -12.54 7.22
N THR A 323 -10.81 -11.79 6.16
CA THR A 323 -10.64 -12.28 4.80
C THR A 323 -9.64 -11.44 4.03
N VAL A 324 -8.86 -12.07 3.16
CA VAL A 324 -7.91 -11.41 2.28
C VAL A 324 -8.11 -11.94 0.87
N ALA A 325 -8.35 -11.07 -0.11
CA ALA A 325 -8.47 -11.48 -1.51
C ALA A 325 -7.40 -10.80 -2.35
N GLU A 326 -6.71 -11.58 -3.19
CA GLU A 326 -5.93 -11.02 -4.29
C GLU A 326 -6.89 -10.60 -5.41
N VAL A 327 -6.82 -9.34 -5.82
CA VAL A 327 -7.66 -8.77 -6.88
C VAL A 327 -6.76 -8.01 -7.84
N GLU A 328 -6.62 -8.55 -9.04
CA GLU A 328 -5.74 -8.02 -10.09
C GLU A 328 -6.35 -6.83 -10.83
N ASN A 329 -7.66 -6.85 -11.04
CA ASN A 329 -8.39 -5.77 -11.70
C ASN A 329 -8.74 -4.68 -10.68
N ILE A 330 -8.27 -3.46 -10.93
CA ILE A 330 -8.49 -2.31 -10.04
C ILE A 330 -9.99 -1.98 -9.92
N ASP A 331 -10.76 -2.18 -10.99
CA ASP A 331 -12.20 -1.89 -11.00
C ASP A 331 -13.00 -2.79 -10.04
N TYR A 332 -12.45 -3.97 -9.73
CA TYR A 332 -13.07 -4.92 -8.80
C TYR A 332 -12.76 -4.63 -7.33
N ILE A 333 -11.78 -3.76 -7.03
CA ILE A 333 -11.41 -3.44 -5.65
C ILE A 333 -12.60 -2.86 -4.89
N SER A 334 -13.27 -1.85 -5.47
CA SER A 334 -14.47 -1.23 -4.87
C SER A 334 -15.61 -2.24 -4.68
N MET A 335 -15.72 -3.24 -5.56
CA MET A 335 -16.70 -4.31 -5.41
C MET A 335 -16.34 -5.26 -4.25
N ALA A 336 -15.08 -5.69 -4.15
CA ALA A 336 -14.59 -6.50 -3.05
C ALA A 336 -14.79 -5.81 -1.68
N GLU A 337 -14.53 -4.50 -1.61
CA GLU A 337 -14.80 -3.69 -0.42
C GLU A 337 -16.29 -3.68 -0.04
N ARG A 338 -17.19 -3.54 -1.03
CA ARG A 338 -18.66 -3.59 -0.82
C ARG A 338 -19.13 -4.94 -0.30
N PHE A 339 -18.51 -6.04 -0.73
CA PHE A 339 -18.75 -7.38 -0.16
C PHE A 339 -18.07 -7.61 1.19
N ASP A 340 -17.62 -6.53 1.84
CA ASP A 340 -17.01 -6.49 3.17
C ASP A 340 -15.70 -7.30 3.25
N ILE A 341 -15.06 -7.67 2.13
CA ILE A 341 -13.81 -8.47 2.10
C ILE A 341 -12.71 -7.72 2.83
N GLY A 342 -12.16 -8.34 3.89
CA GLY A 342 -11.32 -7.73 4.93
C GLY A 342 -10.18 -6.85 4.39
N THR A 343 -9.34 -7.43 3.56
CA THR A 343 -8.19 -6.80 2.93
C THR A 343 -8.14 -7.21 1.47
N VAL A 344 -7.83 -6.27 0.59
CA VAL A 344 -7.68 -6.52 -0.85
C VAL A 344 -6.23 -6.28 -1.21
N ILE A 345 -5.61 -7.27 -1.87
CA ILE A 345 -4.22 -7.24 -2.30
C ILE A 345 -4.20 -7.07 -3.81
N ASN A 346 -3.56 -6.00 -4.29
CA ASN A 346 -3.33 -5.79 -5.72
C ASN A 346 -1.83 -5.63 -5.97
N LYS A 347 -1.20 -6.65 -6.58
CA LYS A 347 0.25 -6.66 -6.88
C LYS A 347 0.71 -5.41 -7.65
N LYS A 348 -0.13 -4.89 -8.54
CA LYS A 348 0.22 -3.76 -9.42
C LYS A 348 0.31 -2.47 -8.62
N LEU A 349 -0.69 -2.21 -7.77
CA LEU A 349 -0.70 -1.07 -6.85
C LEU A 349 0.45 -1.15 -5.85
N ILE A 350 0.62 -2.30 -5.19
CA ILE A 350 1.68 -2.51 -4.20
C ILE A 350 3.07 -2.27 -4.80
N SER A 351 3.31 -2.76 -6.03
CA SER A 351 4.59 -2.56 -6.72
C SER A 351 4.84 -1.08 -6.98
N ALA A 352 3.87 -0.38 -7.56
CA ALA A 352 3.98 1.03 -7.87
C ALA A 352 4.17 1.87 -6.59
N SER A 353 3.38 1.62 -5.54
CA SER A 353 3.51 2.28 -4.24
C SER A 353 4.88 2.03 -3.62
N LYS A 354 5.43 0.81 -3.73
CA LYS A 354 6.75 0.50 -3.15
C LYS A 354 7.88 1.17 -3.91
N ILE A 355 7.81 1.21 -5.25
CA ILE A 355 8.77 1.96 -6.08
C ILE A 355 8.73 3.43 -5.70
N TYR A 356 7.52 3.98 -5.61
CA TYR A 356 7.32 5.37 -5.26
C TYR A 356 7.80 5.68 -3.83
N GLU A 357 7.61 4.79 -2.84
CA GLU A 357 8.21 4.93 -1.50
C GLU A 357 9.75 4.95 -1.54
N LEU A 358 10.37 4.10 -2.35
CA LEU A 358 11.83 4.10 -2.53
C LEU A 358 12.33 5.41 -3.14
N LEU A 359 11.54 6.00 -4.05
CA LEU A 359 11.82 7.30 -4.63
C LEU A 359 11.81 8.41 -3.58
N LEU A 360 10.77 8.45 -2.76
CA LEU A 360 10.66 9.42 -1.67
C LEU A 360 11.78 9.31 -0.63
N LYS A 361 12.32 8.11 -0.39
CA LYS A 361 13.48 7.94 0.50
C LYS A 361 14.78 8.45 -0.12
N ALA A 362 14.89 8.40 -1.44
CA ALA A 362 16.05 8.86 -2.19
C ALA A 362 15.99 10.37 -2.49
N ASP A 363 14.80 10.96 -2.52
CA ASP A 363 14.61 12.39 -2.66
C ASP A 363 14.97 13.11 -1.35
N ALA A 364 15.82 14.13 -1.45
CA ALA A 364 16.25 14.97 -0.34
C ALA A 364 15.24 16.11 -0.07
N SER A 365 14.13 16.13 -0.79
CA SER A 365 13.06 17.10 -0.59
C SER A 365 12.46 16.98 0.83
N ASN A 366 11.96 18.12 1.33
CA ASN A 366 11.37 18.20 2.66
C ASN A 366 9.98 17.54 2.75
N ILE A 367 9.52 16.87 1.68
CA ILE A 367 8.13 16.41 1.55
C ILE A 367 8.06 14.99 0.99
N LYS A 368 7.30 14.12 1.66
CA LYS A 368 7.04 12.75 1.21
C LYS A 368 5.55 12.49 1.17
N SER A 369 4.97 12.24 0.00
CA SER A 369 3.52 12.06 -0.16
C SER A 369 3.13 10.64 -0.49
N LEU A 370 2.07 10.04 0.02
CA LEU A 370 1.63 8.72 -0.48
C LEU A 370 0.11 8.64 -0.47
N THR A 371 -0.46 8.04 -1.51
CA THR A 371 -1.91 7.97 -1.68
C THR A 371 -2.52 6.85 -0.84
N PHE A 372 -3.59 7.15 -0.12
CA PHE A 372 -4.40 6.21 0.66
C PHE A 372 -5.88 6.62 0.53
N ALA A 373 -6.78 5.67 0.28
CA ALA A 373 -8.24 5.94 0.28
C ALA A 373 -8.68 7.19 -0.51
N ASP A 374 -8.09 7.42 -1.70
CA ASP A 374 -8.34 8.61 -2.53
C ASP A 374 -7.90 9.96 -1.91
N ALA A 375 -7.08 9.90 -0.86
CA ALA A 375 -6.41 11.01 -0.20
C ALA A 375 -4.89 10.84 -0.25
N ASN A 376 -4.13 11.87 0.09
CA ASN A 376 -2.68 11.85 0.13
C ASN A 376 -2.17 12.19 1.54
N VAL A 377 -1.07 11.55 1.96
CA VAL A 377 -0.36 11.85 3.22
C VAL A 377 1.01 12.43 2.90
N GLY A 378 1.28 13.66 3.30
CA GLY A 378 2.56 14.35 3.20
C GLY A 378 3.32 14.39 4.54
N GLU A 379 4.59 14.03 4.60
CA GLU A 379 5.48 14.37 5.74
C GLU A 379 6.26 15.64 5.40
N VAL A 380 6.04 16.76 6.10
CA VAL A 380 6.61 18.08 5.75
C VAL A 380 7.34 18.74 6.92
N ILE A 381 8.54 19.27 6.70
CA ILE A 381 9.27 20.04 7.73
C ILE A 381 8.86 21.51 7.68
N ALA A 382 8.42 22.07 8.81
CA ALA A 382 8.06 23.48 8.95
C ALA A 382 9.31 24.38 8.95
N LYS A 383 9.41 25.31 7.99
CA LYS A 383 10.50 26.30 7.98
C LYS A 383 10.25 27.43 8.98
N PRO A 384 11.33 28.05 9.49
CA PRO A 384 11.21 29.28 10.27
C PRO A 384 10.40 30.35 9.54
N ASN A 385 9.53 31.06 10.27
CA ASN A 385 8.67 32.14 9.76
C ASN A 385 7.61 31.73 8.70
N SER A 386 7.41 30.43 8.47
CA SER A 386 6.34 29.93 7.60
C SER A 386 4.95 30.24 8.15
N ARG A 387 3.90 30.06 7.34
CA ARG A 387 2.52 30.37 7.76
C ARG A 387 2.06 29.48 8.91
N VAL A 388 2.44 28.20 8.89
CA VAL A 388 2.05 27.22 9.91
C VAL A 388 2.64 27.51 11.28
N THR A 389 3.79 28.18 11.37
CA THR A 389 4.44 28.48 12.67
C THR A 389 3.92 29.75 13.35
N LYS A 390 2.97 30.47 12.74
CA LYS A 390 2.54 31.80 13.22
C LYS A 390 1.33 31.78 14.14
N LYS A 391 0.52 30.72 14.08
CA LYS A 391 -0.77 30.65 14.77
C LYS A 391 -1.00 29.21 15.24
N LEU A 392 -1.86 29.06 16.25
CA LEU A 392 -2.44 27.76 16.61
C LEU A 392 -3.17 27.15 15.42
N ILE A 393 -3.21 25.82 15.32
CA ILE A 393 -3.82 25.11 14.18
C ILE A 393 -5.26 25.58 13.93
N LYS A 394 -6.09 25.75 14.97
CA LYS A 394 -7.48 26.21 14.83
C LYS A 394 -7.63 27.61 14.23
N ASN A 395 -6.57 28.42 14.29
CA ASN A 395 -6.53 29.80 13.80
C ASN A 395 -5.81 29.92 12.45
N LEU A 396 -5.35 28.80 11.87
CA LEU A 396 -4.79 28.76 10.53
C LEU A 396 -5.94 28.73 9.50
N ASP A 397 -5.81 29.53 8.45
CA ASP A 397 -6.74 29.53 7.32
C ASP A 397 -6.46 28.31 6.42
N LEU A 398 -6.79 27.12 6.94
CA LEU A 398 -6.60 25.85 6.24
C LEU A 398 -7.76 25.59 5.26
N PRO A 399 -7.47 25.20 4.01
CA PRO A 399 -8.47 24.66 3.11
C PRO A 399 -9.23 23.47 3.73
N SER A 400 -10.51 23.33 3.39
CA SER A 400 -11.37 22.28 3.95
C SER A 400 -11.00 20.85 3.58
N ASP A 401 -10.14 20.69 2.58
CA ASP A 401 -9.62 19.44 2.08
C ASP A 401 -8.21 19.13 2.63
N ILE A 402 -7.79 19.81 3.70
CA ILE A 402 -6.51 19.58 4.38
C ILE A 402 -6.76 19.38 5.88
N THR A 403 -6.09 18.40 6.47
CA THR A 403 -5.93 18.27 7.93
C THR A 403 -4.50 17.89 8.27
N PHE A 404 -4.11 18.10 9.52
CA PHE A 404 -2.83 17.66 10.04
C PHE A 404 -3.09 16.45 10.96
N GLY A 405 -2.30 15.39 10.83
CA GLY A 405 -2.52 14.14 11.57
C GLY A 405 -1.63 13.94 12.80
N ALA A 406 -0.39 14.41 12.75
CA ALA A 406 0.59 14.32 13.84
C ALA A 406 1.74 15.30 13.57
N LEU A 407 2.56 15.56 14.58
CA LEU A 407 3.86 16.20 14.40
C LEU A 407 4.95 15.44 15.16
N ILE A 408 6.19 15.61 14.74
CA ILE A 408 7.38 15.09 15.41
C ILE A 408 8.24 16.29 15.77
N ARG A 409 8.48 16.47 17.06
CA ARG A 409 9.30 17.55 17.62
C ARG A 409 10.46 16.94 18.37
N ASN A 410 11.69 17.29 17.98
CA ASN A 410 12.91 16.77 18.61
C ASN A 410 12.95 15.22 18.69
N GLY A 411 12.39 14.54 17.68
CA GLY A 411 12.30 13.07 17.64
C GLY A 411 11.11 12.46 18.39
N GLU A 412 10.35 13.26 19.15
CA GLU A 412 9.19 12.79 19.90
C GLU A 412 7.89 13.00 19.10
N PRO A 413 7.09 11.94 18.87
CA PRO A 413 5.84 12.05 18.14
C PRO A 413 4.72 12.57 19.04
N MET A 414 3.97 13.54 18.53
CA MET A 414 2.85 14.19 19.19
C MET A 414 1.61 14.15 18.31
N LEU A 415 0.47 13.80 18.92
CA LEU A 415 -0.82 14.02 18.29
C LEU A 415 -1.18 15.50 18.44
N ILE A 416 -1.88 16.01 17.44
CA ILE A 416 -2.12 17.43 17.30
C ILE A 416 -3.60 17.74 17.42
N ASP A 417 -3.93 18.93 17.89
CA ASP A 417 -5.27 19.47 18.01
C ASP A 417 -5.33 20.94 17.60
N GLY A 418 -6.50 21.57 17.77
CA GLY A 418 -6.68 22.96 17.41
C GLY A 418 -5.80 23.92 18.22
N ASP A 419 -5.39 23.55 19.43
CA ASP A 419 -4.59 24.37 20.34
C ASP A 419 -3.09 24.14 20.19
N THR A 420 -2.69 23.22 19.32
CA THR A 420 -1.29 22.95 19.03
C THR A 420 -0.69 24.11 18.23
N LEU A 421 0.48 24.60 18.65
CA LEU A 421 1.33 25.51 17.90
C LEU A 421 2.45 24.71 17.22
N ILE A 422 2.53 24.80 15.89
CA ILE A 422 3.63 24.21 15.13
C ILE A 422 4.86 25.11 15.30
N GLU A 423 6.01 24.52 15.60
CA GLU A 423 7.28 25.20 15.76
C GLU A 423 8.17 25.03 14.54
N PRO A 424 9.12 25.94 14.30
CA PRO A 424 10.15 25.74 13.29
C PRO A 424 10.84 24.39 13.49
N TYR A 425 11.10 23.70 12.39
CA TYR A 425 11.73 22.37 12.30
C TYR A 425 10.88 21.20 12.79
N ASP A 426 9.64 21.42 13.22
CA ASP A 426 8.70 20.32 13.40
C ASP A 426 8.47 19.59 12.06
N GLN A 427 8.50 18.26 12.12
CA GLN A 427 8.05 17.43 11.00
C GLN A 427 6.56 17.13 11.18
N VAL A 428 5.72 17.67 10.30
CA VAL A 428 4.26 17.59 10.40
C VAL A 428 3.74 16.60 9.35
N VAL A 429 2.84 15.73 9.78
CA VAL A 429 2.12 14.81 8.90
C VAL A 429 0.84 15.51 8.44
N VAL A 430 0.70 15.72 7.14
CA VAL A 430 -0.39 16.46 6.49
C VAL A 430 -1.22 15.49 5.66
N PHE A 431 -2.54 15.62 5.70
CA PHE A 431 -3.49 14.81 4.96
C PHE A 431 -4.32 15.73 4.07
N PHE A 432 -4.51 15.34 2.80
CA PHE A 432 -5.20 16.21 1.85
C PHE A 432 -5.90 15.48 0.71
N LEU A 433 -6.98 16.06 0.20
CA LEU A 433 -7.72 15.59 -0.98
C LEU A 433 -7.46 16.52 -2.17
N ASN A 434 -7.36 15.97 -3.39
CA ASN A 434 -7.41 16.69 -4.68
C ASN A 434 -6.48 17.92 -4.84
N LYS A 435 -5.53 18.13 -3.93
CA LYS A 435 -4.56 19.21 -3.94
C LYS A 435 -3.20 18.66 -4.34
N SER A 436 -2.41 19.47 -5.03
CA SER A 436 -1.00 19.15 -5.26
C SER A 436 -0.18 19.46 -4.02
N LEU A 437 0.88 18.70 -3.79
CA LEU A 437 1.84 18.91 -2.70
C LEU A 437 2.43 20.33 -2.71
N LYS A 438 2.65 20.91 -3.89
CA LYS A 438 3.10 22.30 -4.05
C LYS A 438 2.17 23.33 -3.42
N SER A 439 0.86 23.05 -3.37
CA SER A 439 -0.09 23.96 -2.71
C SER A 439 0.08 23.95 -1.18
N ILE A 440 0.49 22.80 -0.63
CA ILE A 440 0.76 22.61 0.81
C ILE A 440 2.09 23.24 1.19
N GLU A 441 3.11 23.14 0.33
CA GLU A 441 4.42 23.77 0.54
C GLU A 441 4.34 25.25 0.91
N ARG A 442 3.40 25.99 0.34
CA ARG A 442 3.22 27.42 0.64
C ARG A 442 2.81 27.70 2.10
N LEU A 443 2.28 26.70 2.80
CA LEU A 443 1.96 26.80 4.22
C LEU A 443 3.23 26.63 5.08
N PHE A 444 4.16 25.79 4.63
CA PHE A 444 5.37 25.37 5.37
C PHE A 444 6.65 26.13 4.97
N ASN A 445 6.60 26.93 3.90
CA ASN A 445 7.70 27.77 3.42
C ASN A 445 7.61 29.23 3.87
#